data_AF-A0AAD5P7L9-F1
#
_entry.id   AF-A0AAD5P7L9-F1
#
_cell.length_a   1.000
_cell.length_b   1.000
_cell.length_c   1.000
_cell.angle_alpha   90.00
_cell.angle_beta   90.00
_cell.angle_gamma   90.00
#
_symmetry.space_group_name_H-M   'P 1'
#
loop_
_entity.id
_entity.type
_entity.pdbx_description
1 polymer ?
#
loop_
_entity_poly.entity_id
_entity_poly.type
_entity_poly.pdbx_seq_one_letter_code
_entity_poly.pdbx_strand_id
1 'polypeptide(L)'
;MATQVAGYTVLQTTNLNFSVDEAIIQAKQSTTFLSEMLQMLEPHQVKSNETAHDAYNECTKLRDFISEKLWAVSDNERITMMQNAVDSLQHVCNRYEALLKNTDQEAGDWEIVDIANVYKA
;
A
#
# COMPACT_ATOMS: atom_id res chain seq x y z
N MET A 1 15.84 -15.90 12.29
CA MET A 1 16.76 -16.65 11.42
C MET A 1 16.30 -16.44 9.99
N ALA A 2 17.14 -15.93 9.11
CA ALA A 2 16.79 -15.69 7.71
C ALA A 2 16.89 -17.00 6.92
N THR A 3 15.84 -17.38 6.22
CA THR A 3 15.82 -18.58 5.36
C THR A 3 16.27 -18.17 3.97
N GLN A 4 17.39 -18.70 3.47
CA GLN A 4 17.81 -18.52 2.09
C GLN A 4 17.28 -19.66 1.23
N VAL A 5 16.65 -19.32 0.10
CA VAL A 5 16.32 -20.27 -0.97
C VAL A 5 16.87 -19.68 -2.28
N ALA A 6 17.67 -20.45 -3.01
CA ALA A 6 18.25 -20.07 -4.31
C ALA A 6 19.05 -18.74 -4.33
N GLY A 7 19.73 -18.38 -3.24
CA GLY A 7 20.58 -17.17 -3.18
C GLY A 7 19.82 -15.86 -2.95
N TYR A 8 18.50 -15.91 -2.82
CA TYR A 8 17.69 -14.78 -2.41
C TYR A 8 17.52 -14.80 -0.89
N THR A 9 17.82 -13.68 -0.24
CA THR A 9 17.57 -13.50 1.18
C THR A 9 16.06 -13.25 1.33
N VAL A 10 15.32 -14.26 1.79
CA VAL A 10 13.91 -14.08 2.14
C VAL A 10 13.89 -13.20 3.39
N LEU A 11 13.58 -11.92 3.18
CA LEU A 11 13.36 -10.97 4.26
C LEU A 11 12.27 -11.54 5.17
N GLN A 12 12.55 -11.49 6.47
CA GLN A 12 11.71 -11.82 7.61
C GLN A 12 10.25 -12.16 7.24
N THR A 13 9.90 -13.44 7.27
CA THR A 13 8.52 -13.87 7.00
C THR A 13 7.58 -13.07 7.87
N THR A 14 6.61 -12.42 7.24
CA THR A 14 5.59 -11.65 7.95
C THR A 14 4.83 -12.65 8.83
N ASN A 15 5.14 -12.70 10.13
CA ASN A 15 4.64 -13.74 11.04
C ASN A 15 3.19 -13.44 11.42
N LEU A 16 2.33 -13.72 10.47
CA LEU A 16 0.89 -13.63 10.52
C LEU A 16 0.42 -15.07 10.82
N ASN A 17 -0.17 -15.28 12.00
CA ASN A 17 -0.76 -16.56 12.43
C ASN A 17 -2.06 -16.86 11.67
N PHE A 18 -2.03 -16.74 10.34
CA PHE A 18 -3.16 -16.92 9.46
C PHE A 18 -2.93 -18.14 8.55
N SER A 19 -4.00 -18.86 8.27
CA SER A 19 -4.07 -19.72 7.08
C SER A 19 -4.17 -18.87 5.81
N VAL A 20 -3.89 -19.49 4.66
CA VAL A 20 -4.00 -18.81 3.36
C VAL A 20 -5.42 -18.30 3.11
N ASP A 21 -6.44 -19.10 3.45
CA ASP A 21 -7.84 -18.70 3.23
C ASP A 21 -8.26 -17.55 4.13
N GLU A 22 -7.83 -17.55 5.40
CA GLU A 22 -8.08 -16.43 6.32
C GLU A 22 -7.37 -15.16 5.85
N ALA A 23 -6.13 -15.27 5.35
CA ALA A 23 -5.41 -14.13 4.81
C ALA A 23 -6.10 -13.55 3.56
N ILE A 24 -6.68 -14.37 2.69
CA ILE A 24 -7.46 -13.91 1.54
C ILE A 24 -8.75 -13.19 1.99
N ILE A 25 -9.45 -13.72 2.99
CA ILE A 25 -10.65 -13.08 3.55
C ILE A 25 -10.29 -11.73 4.17
N GLN A 26 -9.25 -11.70 5.00
CA GLN A 26 -8.76 -10.48 5.61
C GLN A 26 -8.32 -9.48 4.54
N ALA A 27 -7.58 -9.90 3.53
CA ALA A 27 -7.17 -9.05 2.41
C ALA A 27 -8.35 -8.35 1.74
N LYS A 28 -9.46 -9.07 1.50
CA LYS A 28 -10.68 -8.48 0.93
C LYS A 28 -11.31 -7.45 1.86
N GLN A 29 -11.36 -7.74 3.17
CA GLN A 29 -11.91 -6.83 4.17
C GLN A 29 -11.06 -5.57 4.29
N SER A 30 -9.75 -5.69 4.47
CA SER A 30 -8.83 -4.56 4.61
C SER A 30 -8.78 -3.72 3.33
N THR A 31 -8.82 -4.36 2.15
CA THR A 31 -8.92 -3.63 0.86
C THR A 31 -10.20 -2.82 0.77
N THR A 32 -11.35 -3.42 1.14
CA THR A 32 -12.64 -2.73 1.09
C THR A 32 -12.65 -1.56 2.06
N PHE A 33 -12.21 -1.78 3.30
CA PHE A 33 -12.14 -0.75 4.33
C PHE A 33 -11.26 0.44 3.91
N LEU A 34 -10.03 0.17 3.45
CA LEU A 34 -9.14 1.23 2.98
C LEU A 34 -9.71 1.95 1.76
N SER A 35 -10.30 1.23 0.81
CA SER A 35 -10.90 1.82 -0.39
C SER A 35 -12.08 2.75 -0.07
N GLU A 36 -12.99 2.33 0.82
CA GLU A 36 -14.12 3.15 1.27
C GLU A 36 -13.64 4.38 2.05
N MET A 37 -12.67 4.20 2.94
CA MET A 37 -12.08 5.32 3.68
C MET A 37 -11.42 6.34 2.74
N LEU A 38 -10.67 5.90 1.73
CA LEU A 38 -10.07 6.76 0.70
C LEU A 38 -11.09 7.41 -0.26
N GLN A 39 -12.35 6.97 -0.25
CA GLN A 39 -13.43 7.66 -0.98
C GLN A 39 -14.07 8.75 -0.14
N MET A 40 -14.05 8.61 1.18
CA MET A 40 -14.63 9.58 2.11
C MET A 40 -13.64 10.67 2.53
N LEU A 41 -12.34 10.40 2.47
CA LEU A 41 -11.30 11.36 2.82
C LEU A 41 -10.93 12.26 1.64
N GLU A 42 -10.76 13.55 1.92
CA GLU A 42 -10.13 14.47 0.99
C GLU A 42 -8.60 14.22 0.95
N PRO A 43 -7.92 14.45 -0.19
CA PRO A 43 -6.49 14.17 -0.33
C PRO A 43 -5.62 14.77 0.80
N HIS A 44 -5.94 15.99 1.25
CA HIS A 44 -5.22 16.67 2.33
C HIS A 44 -5.41 16.04 3.72
N GLN A 45 -6.47 15.28 3.92
CA GLN A 45 -6.78 14.60 5.19
C GLN A 45 -6.09 13.24 5.27
N VAL A 46 -5.76 12.62 4.14
CA VAL A 46 -5.14 11.28 4.11
C VAL A 46 -3.81 11.26 4.85
N LYS A 47 -3.00 12.32 4.71
CA LYS A 47 -1.66 12.40 5.31
C LYS A 47 -1.66 12.44 6.85
N SER A 48 -2.68 13.04 7.45
CA SER A 48 -2.81 13.15 8.91
C SER A 48 -3.71 12.08 9.52
N ASN A 49 -4.32 11.22 8.70
CA ASN A 49 -5.23 10.19 9.17
C ASN A 49 -4.48 8.92 9.56
N GLU A 50 -4.28 8.74 10.87
CA GLU A 50 -3.63 7.56 11.45
C GLU A 50 -4.37 6.26 11.11
N THR A 51 -5.71 6.27 11.10
CA THR A 51 -6.52 5.09 10.73
C THR A 51 -6.30 4.68 9.27
N ALA A 52 -6.15 5.66 8.36
CA ALA A 52 -5.82 5.40 6.97
C ALA A 52 -4.41 4.81 6.82
N HIS A 53 -3.46 5.33 7.59
CA HIS A 53 -2.11 4.80 7.63
C HIS A 53 -2.05 3.37 8.18
N ASP A 54 -2.77 3.08 9.25
CA ASP A 54 -2.83 1.75 9.86
C ASP A 54 -3.48 0.73 8.92
N ALA A 55 -4.59 1.08 8.27
CA ALA A 55 -5.23 0.23 7.27
C ALA A 55 -4.32 -0.04 6.06
N TYR A 56 -3.55 0.96 5.62
CA TYR A 56 -2.53 0.80 4.60
C TYR A 56 -1.40 -0.15 5.06
N ASN A 57 -0.92 0.00 6.30
CA ASN A 57 0.10 -0.88 6.87
C ASN A 57 -0.40 -2.32 7.03
N GLU A 58 -1.68 -2.52 7.31
CA GLU A 58 -2.30 -3.85 7.32
C GLU A 58 -2.37 -4.45 5.91
N CYS A 59 -2.82 -3.67 4.93
CA CYS A 59 -2.90 -4.11 3.53
C CYS A 59 -1.54 -4.53 2.97
N THR A 60 -0.49 -3.76 3.26
CA THR A 60 0.89 -4.09 2.85
C THR A 60 1.41 -5.38 3.51
N LYS A 61 1.20 -5.56 4.82
CA LYS A 61 1.56 -6.82 5.51
C LYS A 61 0.84 -8.04 4.93
N LEU A 62 -0.46 -7.92 4.64
CA LEU A 62 -1.24 -9.00 4.03
C LEU A 62 -0.76 -9.32 2.62
N ARG A 63 -0.45 -8.29 1.83
CA ARG A 63 0.08 -8.46 0.47
C ARG A 63 1.40 -9.24 0.51
N ASP A 64 2.31 -8.83 1.37
CA ASP A 64 3.64 -9.44 1.47
C ASP A 64 3.52 -10.89 1.95
N PHE A 65 2.69 -11.16 2.96
CA PHE A 65 2.41 -12.53 3.41
C PHE A 65 1.80 -13.42 2.33
N ILE A 66 0.75 -12.97 1.63
CA ILE A 66 0.12 -13.75 0.57
C ILE A 66 1.12 -13.99 -0.56
N SER A 67 1.92 -12.99 -0.93
CA SER A 67 2.98 -13.11 -1.94
C SER A 67 4.04 -14.14 -1.55
N GLU A 68 4.47 -14.17 -0.29
CA GLU A 68 5.37 -15.20 0.23
C GLU A 68 4.76 -16.60 0.14
N LYS A 69 3.47 -16.74 0.50
CA LYS A 69 2.77 -18.03 0.47
C LYS A 69 2.50 -18.52 -0.95
N LEU A 70 2.40 -17.63 -1.92
CA LEU A 70 2.12 -17.95 -3.32
C LEU A 70 3.17 -18.91 -3.91
N TRP A 71 4.43 -18.79 -3.48
CA TRP A 71 5.53 -19.68 -3.87
C TRP A 71 5.41 -21.10 -3.33
N ALA A 72 4.58 -21.33 -2.30
CA ALA A 72 4.43 -22.61 -1.62
C ALA A 72 3.14 -23.36 -2.01
N VAL A 73 2.28 -22.76 -2.84
CA VAL A 73 1.01 -23.34 -3.26
C VAL A 73 1.13 -23.91 -4.67
N SER A 74 0.65 -25.14 -4.87
CA SER A 74 0.63 -25.82 -6.18
C SER A 74 -0.77 -25.92 -6.80
N ASP A 75 -1.80 -25.47 -6.06
CA ASP A 75 -3.19 -25.51 -6.48
C ASP A 75 -3.55 -24.28 -7.32
N ASN A 76 -3.93 -24.50 -8.58
CA ASN A 76 -4.17 -23.41 -9.55
C ASN A 76 -5.34 -22.49 -9.15
N GLU A 77 -6.38 -23.04 -8.52
CA GLU A 77 -7.53 -22.25 -8.09
C GLU A 77 -7.12 -21.31 -6.95
N ARG A 78 -6.43 -21.84 -5.92
CA ARG A 78 -5.87 -21.03 -4.84
C ARG A 78 -4.85 -20.02 -5.32
N ILE A 79 -3.96 -20.38 -6.26
CA ILE A 79 -3.02 -19.43 -6.87
C ILE A 79 -3.79 -18.25 -7.46
N THR A 80 -4.85 -18.52 -8.23
CA THR A 80 -5.68 -17.47 -8.84
C THR A 80 -6.34 -16.58 -7.78
N MET A 81 -6.90 -17.18 -6.71
CA MET A 81 -7.51 -16.43 -5.61
C MET A 81 -6.49 -15.55 -4.87
N MET A 82 -5.29 -16.07 -4.62
CA MET A 82 -4.20 -15.35 -3.96
C MET A 82 -3.67 -14.21 -4.83
N GLN A 83 -3.48 -14.43 -6.13
CA GLN A 83 -3.09 -13.39 -7.09
C GLN A 83 -4.12 -12.26 -7.11
N ASN A 84 -5.40 -12.58 -7.23
CA ASN A 84 -6.47 -11.58 -7.20
C ASN A 84 -6.47 -10.77 -5.89
N ALA A 85 -6.19 -11.41 -4.75
CA ALA A 85 -6.09 -10.73 -3.46
C ALA A 85 -4.87 -9.79 -3.41
N VAL A 86 -3.71 -10.23 -3.88
CA VAL A 86 -2.49 -9.41 -3.99
C VAL A 86 -2.71 -8.22 -4.91
N ASP A 87 -3.33 -8.43 -6.07
CA ASP A 87 -3.61 -7.36 -7.04
C ASP A 87 -4.57 -6.32 -6.46
N SER A 88 -5.60 -6.76 -5.74
CA SER A 88 -6.57 -5.88 -5.07
C SER A 88 -5.90 -5.03 -3.97
N LEU A 89 -5.07 -5.66 -3.15
CA LEU A 89 -4.27 -4.98 -2.12
C LEU A 89 -3.30 -3.98 -2.74
N GLN A 90 -2.59 -4.37 -3.80
CA GLN A 90 -1.64 -3.50 -4.48
C GLN A 90 -2.35 -2.28 -5.09
N HIS A 91 -3.52 -2.48 -5.70
CA HIS A 91 -4.30 -1.40 -6.29
C HIS A 91 -4.71 -0.36 -5.24
N VAL A 92 -5.24 -0.78 -4.08
CA VAL A 92 -5.65 0.16 -3.03
C VAL A 92 -4.45 0.86 -2.36
N CYS A 93 -3.34 0.15 -2.17
CA CYS A 93 -2.09 0.73 -1.67
C CYS A 93 -1.55 1.80 -2.62
N ASN A 94 -1.52 1.53 -3.93
CA ASN A 94 -1.10 2.51 -4.94
C ASN A 94 -1.99 3.76 -4.92
N ARG A 95 -3.30 3.60 -4.71
CA ARG A 95 -4.22 4.73 -4.59
C ARG A 95 -3.93 5.57 -3.35
N TYR A 96 -3.68 4.94 -2.21
CA TYR A 96 -3.26 5.63 -0.98
C TYR A 96 -1.99 6.46 -1.22
N GLU A 97 -0.95 5.84 -1.79
CA GLU A 97 0.32 6.52 -2.10
C GLU A 97 0.17 7.67 -3.10
N ALA A 98 -0.69 7.51 -4.11
CA ALA A 98 -0.97 8.56 -5.09
C ALA A 98 -1.62 9.79 -4.43
N LEU A 99 -2.55 9.57 -3.49
CA LEU A 99 -3.17 10.66 -2.74
C LEU A 99 -2.15 11.44 -1.90
N LEU A 100 -1.21 10.74 -1.25
CA LEU A 100 -0.12 11.37 -0.50
C LEU A 100 0.79 12.24 -1.39
N LYS A 101 1.19 11.72 -2.56
CA LYS A 101 2.04 12.47 -3.50
C LYS A 101 1.36 13.73 -4.02
N ASN A 102 0.07 13.64 -4.33
CA ASN A 102 -0.71 14.80 -4.78
C ASN A 102 -0.83 15.87 -3.69
N THR A 103 -0.83 15.47 -2.42
CA THR A 103 -0.86 16.43 -1.30
C THR A 103 0.44 17.19 -1.14
N ASP A 104 1.58 16.51 -1.32
CA ASP A 104 2.90 17.12 -1.18
C ASP A 104 3.17 18.12 -2.33
N GLN A 105 2.58 17.90 -3.50
CA GLN A 105 2.73 18.80 -4.65
C GLN A 105 1.96 20.13 -4.49
N GLU A 106 0.89 20.16 -3.68
CA GLU A 106 0.20 21.42 -3.33
C GLU A 106 0.95 22.25 -2.27
N ALA A 107 1.85 21.63 -1.49
CA ALA A 107 2.63 22.33 -0.46
C ALA A 107 3.89 23.04 -1.01
N GLY A 108 4.18 22.89 -2.30
CA GLY A 108 5.52 23.12 -2.84
C GLY A 108 5.66 24.12 -3.99
N ASP A 109 4.74 25.09 -4.20
CA ASP A 109 4.95 26.03 -5.32
C ASP A 109 4.22 27.40 -5.24
N TRP A 110 4.57 28.24 -4.26
CA TRP A 110 4.46 29.70 -4.41
C TRP A 110 5.60 30.44 -3.69
N GLU A 111 6.85 30.17 -4.07
CA GLU A 111 7.81 31.27 -4.08
C GLU A 111 7.55 32.09 -5.34
N ILE A 112 6.60 33.03 -5.25
CA ILE A 112 6.52 34.15 -6.18
C ILE A 112 7.83 34.92 -6.00
N VAL A 113 8.81 34.65 -6.86
CA VAL A 113 9.97 35.54 -6.99
C VAL A 113 9.43 36.81 -7.62
N ASP A 114 9.23 37.86 -6.81
CA ASP A 114 8.93 39.20 -7.29
C ASP A 114 10.01 39.62 -8.31
N ILE A 115 9.70 39.54 -9.61
CA ILE A 115 10.51 40.08 -10.70
C ILE A 115 10.29 41.60 -10.75
N ALA A 116 10.48 42.30 -9.62
CA ALA A 116 10.17 43.71 -9.48
C ALA A 116 11.42 44.62 -9.40
N ASN A 117 12.65 44.13 -9.60
CA ASN A 117 13.84 44.99 -9.44
C ASN A 117 15.00 44.80 -10.45
N VAL A 118 14.71 44.44 -11.71
CA VAL A 118 15.75 44.44 -12.77
C VAL A 118 15.73 45.70 -13.65
N TYR A 119 14.84 46.66 -13.40
CA TYR A 119 14.90 47.97 -14.08
C TYR A 119 14.87 49.12 -13.08
N LYS A 120 16.02 49.37 -12.44
CA LYS A 120 16.39 50.74 -12.09
C LYS A 120 17.57 51.15 -12.97
N ALA A 121 17.26 52.15 -13.79
CA ALA A 121 18.13 52.89 -14.68
C ALA A 121 19.31 53.55 -13.96
#